data_AF-W5SWR9-F1
#
_entry.id   AF-W5SWR9-F1
#
_cell.length_a   1.000
_cell.length_b   1.000
_cell.length_c   1.000
_cell.angle_alpha   90.00
_cell.angle_beta   90.00
_cell.angle_gamma   90.00
#
_symmetry.space_group_name_H-M   'P 1'
#
loop_
_entity.id
_entity.type
_entity.pdbx_description
1 polymer ?
#
loop_
_entity_poly.entity_id
_entity_poly.type
_entity_poly.pdbx_seq_one_letter_code
_entity_poly.pdbx_strand_id
1 'polypeptide(L)'
;MKKICMVVCILVALGFVGCVGPDGLIGPCGPKGADGKRGLPGHDGRSDIDLLRVNYYHLLRIYDINYKAFSARKADFDRDIPFISIEFGNEFRTEEQRNSVYAGLGYSIEYIEIVKQIIIALKKIVSDANREHARGLLLALKNSSEYFHDVIEIMNSEDMIRSDVNLSRLKRGNNMEDVNELNAMLMELLYKRECVISDIKEILDSTKLFLVDPSIIHHIANIKFKLKAIVSLNGKVYKKIYTGEESLKGLRDAIEKKMLLLKQTLVP
;
A
#
# COMPACT_ATOMS: atom_id res chain seq x y z
N MET A 1 3.90 -24.27 -13.57
CA MET A 1 3.30 -22.92 -13.71
C MET A 1 2.29 -22.80 -14.87
N LYS A 2 1.55 -23.86 -15.26
CA LYS A 2 0.51 -23.76 -16.30
C LYS A 2 -0.94 -23.86 -15.78
N LYS A 3 -1.14 -24.21 -14.51
CA LYS A 3 -2.48 -24.45 -13.94
C LYS A 3 -3.06 -23.28 -13.15
N ILE A 4 -2.25 -22.27 -12.80
CA ILE A 4 -2.70 -21.12 -12.00
C ILE A 4 -3.39 -20.06 -12.88
N CYS A 5 -2.93 -19.87 -14.13
CA CYS A 5 -3.57 -18.92 -15.06
C CYS A 5 -5.01 -19.34 -15.48
N MET A 6 -5.35 -20.63 -15.40
CA MET A 6 -6.68 -21.09 -15.84
C MET A 6 -7.77 -20.81 -14.80
N VAL A 7 -7.42 -20.70 -13.52
CA VAL A 7 -8.37 -20.49 -12.42
C VAL A 7 -8.84 -19.03 -12.35
N VAL A 8 -7.99 -18.09 -12.76
CA VAL A 8 -8.31 -16.65 -12.75
C VAL A 8 -9.31 -16.27 -13.84
N CYS A 9 -9.32 -16.96 -14.98
CA CYS A 9 -10.26 -16.67 -16.07
C CYS A 9 -11.69 -17.16 -15.80
N ILE A 10 -11.90 -18.12 -14.88
CA ILE A 10 -13.22 -18.74 -14.65
C ILE A 10 -14.08 -17.93 -13.66
N LEU A 11 -13.47 -17.16 -12.74
CA LEU A 11 -14.21 -16.47 -11.67
C LEU A 11 -14.91 -15.18 -12.12
N VAL A 12 -14.59 -14.62 -13.28
CA VAL A 12 -15.21 -13.38 -13.80
C VAL A 12 -16.52 -13.65 -14.56
N ALA A 13 -16.82 -14.90 -14.93
CA ALA A 13 -17.93 -15.23 -15.83
C ALA A 13 -19.27 -15.58 -15.14
N LEU A 14 -19.35 -15.65 -13.81
CA LEU A 14 -20.52 -16.20 -13.09
C LEU A 14 -21.43 -15.17 -12.39
N GLY A 15 -21.30 -13.88 -12.70
CA GLY A 15 -21.93 -12.81 -11.92
C GLY A 15 -23.20 -12.13 -12.48
N PHE A 16 -23.72 -12.50 -13.66
CA PHE A 16 -24.84 -11.76 -14.27
C PHE A 16 -25.93 -12.69 -14.82
N VAL A 17 -26.90 -13.06 -13.99
CA VAL A 17 -28.23 -13.54 -14.44
C VAL A 17 -29.30 -13.00 -13.50
N GLY A 18 -30.22 -12.18 -14.03
CA GLY A 18 -31.45 -11.82 -13.33
C GLY A 18 -32.23 -10.67 -13.97
N CYS A 19 -33.46 -10.97 -14.41
CA CYS A 19 -34.57 -10.09 -14.83
C CYS A 19 -34.68 -9.74 -16.34
N VAL A 20 -35.39 -10.59 -17.09
CA VAL A 20 -35.99 -10.26 -18.39
C VAL A 20 -37.50 -10.07 -18.19
N GLY A 21 -38.02 -8.86 -18.47
CA GLY A 21 -39.44 -8.58 -18.66
C GLY A 21 -39.82 -8.70 -20.14
N PRO A 22 -41.12 -8.73 -20.49
CA PRO A 22 -41.55 -8.95 -21.87
C PRO A 22 -41.20 -7.77 -22.79
N ASP A 23 -40.70 -8.10 -23.98
CA ASP A 23 -40.25 -7.14 -25.00
C ASP A 23 -41.42 -6.32 -25.58
N GLY A 24 -41.25 -5.00 -25.63
CA GLY A 24 -42.11 -4.10 -26.39
C GLY A 24 -41.85 -4.18 -27.89
N LEU A 25 -42.87 -3.85 -28.70
CA LEU A 25 -42.78 -3.84 -30.16
C LEU A 25 -41.62 -2.95 -30.65
N ILE A 26 -40.74 -3.53 -31.48
CA ILE A 26 -39.59 -2.87 -32.10
C ILE A 26 -40.10 -1.90 -33.17
N GLY A 27 -39.81 -0.60 -32.99
CA GLY A 27 -40.06 0.42 -34.01
C GLY A 27 -39.19 0.23 -35.26
N PRO A 28 -39.54 0.83 -36.41
CA PRO A 28 -38.79 0.66 -37.65
C PRO A 28 -37.34 1.12 -37.49
N CYS A 29 -36.42 0.32 -38.01
CA CYS A 29 -34.99 0.57 -37.93
C CYS A 29 -34.64 1.86 -38.72
N GLY A 30 -33.94 2.79 -38.07
CA GLY A 30 -33.42 3.99 -38.73
C GLY A 30 -32.43 3.65 -39.84
N PRO A 31 -32.15 4.58 -40.76
CA PRO A 31 -31.21 4.36 -41.86
C PRO A 31 -29.82 3.99 -41.33
N LYS A 32 -29.15 3.09 -42.05
CA LYS A 32 -27.79 2.63 -41.73
C LYS A 32 -26.85 3.85 -41.65
N GLY A 33 -26.28 4.09 -40.48
CA GLY A 33 -25.25 5.12 -40.30
C GLY A 33 -24.06 4.88 -41.22
N ALA A 34 -23.41 5.94 -41.68
CA ALA A 34 -22.20 5.84 -42.49
C ALA A 34 -21.15 4.99 -41.77
N ASP A 35 -20.47 4.10 -42.52
CA ASP A 35 -19.40 3.29 -41.97
C ASP A 35 -18.32 4.21 -41.38
N GLY A 36 -18.01 4.00 -40.09
CA GLY A 36 -16.97 4.78 -39.40
C GLY A 36 -15.63 4.62 -40.12
N LYS A 37 -14.86 5.71 -40.22
CA LYS A 37 -13.49 5.63 -40.72
C LYS A 37 -12.71 4.60 -39.88
N ARG A 38 -12.00 3.68 -40.55
CA ARG A 38 -11.05 2.78 -39.88
C ARG A 38 -10.12 3.64 -39.01
N GLY A 39 -10.05 3.33 -37.72
CA GLY A 39 -9.09 3.94 -36.82
C GLY A 39 -7.66 3.72 -37.32
N LEU A 40 -6.74 4.57 -36.89
CA LEU A 40 -5.31 4.36 -37.12
C LEU A 40 -4.91 2.95 -36.63
N PRO A 41 -4.00 2.24 -37.31
CA PRO A 41 -3.46 0.98 -36.80
C PRO A 41 -2.90 1.22 -35.40
N GLY A 42 -3.43 0.52 -34.39
CA GLY A 42 -2.96 0.63 -33.02
C GLY A 42 -1.49 0.20 -32.93
N HIS A 43 -0.66 0.98 -32.24
CA HIS A 43 0.66 0.52 -31.79
C HIS A 43 0.51 -0.43 -30.60
N ASP A 44 -0.32 -1.47 -30.76
CA ASP A 44 -0.87 -2.26 -29.67
C ASP A 44 -0.10 -3.58 -29.56
N GLY A 45 1.13 -3.51 -29.03
CA GLY A 45 2.00 -4.70 -28.90
C GLY A 45 2.73 -4.84 -27.56
N ARG A 46 2.72 -3.81 -26.70
CA ARG A 46 3.47 -3.78 -25.43
C ARG A 46 2.54 -3.73 -24.23
N SER A 47 1.82 -4.84 -24.03
CA SER A 47 0.89 -5.03 -22.90
C SER A 47 1.58 -4.97 -21.53
N ASP A 48 2.88 -5.25 -21.48
CA ASP A 48 3.74 -5.10 -20.30
C ASP A 48 3.81 -3.64 -19.82
N ILE A 49 3.89 -2.67 -20.73
CA ILE A 49 3.90 -1.24 -20.40
C ILE A 49 2.52 -0.78 -19.91
N ASP A 50 1.46 -1.26 -20.54
CA ASP A 50 0.10 -0.93 -20.11
C ASP A 50 -0.19 -1.52 -18.73
N LEU A 51 0.26 -2.76 -18.46
CA LEU A 51 0.21 -3.38 -17.15
C LEU A 51 1.03 -2.60 -16.11
N LEU A 52 2.19 -2.06 -16.48
CA LEU A 52 3.01 -1.22 -15.60
C LEU A 52 2.25 0.02 -15.14
N ARG A 53 1.58 0.69 -16.08
CA ARG A 53 0.73 1.85 -15.76
C ARG A 53 -0.45 1.47 -14.86
N VAL A 54 -1.09 0.34 -15.13
CA VAL A 54 -2.19 -0.18 -14.29
C VAL A 54 -1.71 -0.49 -12.87
N ASN A 55 -0.59 -1.19 -12.72
CA ASN A 55 0.00 -1.51 -11.42
C ASN A 55 0.37 -0.24 -10.66
N TYR A 56 0.97 0.75 -11.33
CA TYR A 56 1.26 2.05 -10.72
C TYR A 56 0.00 2.76 -10.19
N TYR A 57 -1.07 2.84 -10.99
CA TYR A 57 -2.32 3.44 -10.52
C TYR A 57 -3.00 2.62 -9.41
N HIS A 58 -2.78 1.31 -9.40
CA HIS A 58 -3.25 0.46 -8.31
C HIS A 58 -2.54 0.81 -7.00
N LEU A 59 -1.21 1.00 -7.01
CA LEU A 59 -0.45 1.48 -5.84
C LEU A 59 -1.01 2.80 -5.30
N LEU A 60 -1.21 3.79 -6.17
CA LEU A 60 -1.80 5.09 -5.80
C LEU A 60 -3.16 4.94 -5.13
N ARG A 61 -4.05 4.17 -5.76
CA ARG A 61 -5.42 3.97 -5.26
C ARG A 61 -5.42 3.31 -3.89
N ILE A 62 -4.63 2.26 -3.69
CA ILE A 62 -4.64 1.53 -2.42
C ILE A 62 -3.95 2.30 -1.30
N TYR A 63 -3.01 3.20 -1.62
CA TYR A 63 -2.34 4.03 -0.62
C TYR A 63 -3.36 4.94 0.09
N ASP A 64 -4.25 5.57 -0.67
CA ASP A 64 -5.18 6.59 -0.17
C ASP A 64 -6.63 6.11 -0.01
N ILE A 65 -6.90 4.81 -0.14
CA ILE A 65 -8.27 4.26 -0.25
C ILE A 65 -9.23 4.71 0.86
N ASN A 66 -8.73 4.86 2.10
CA ASN A 66 -9.52 5.31 3.25
C ASN A 66 -9.19 6.74 3.71
N TYR A 67 -8.30 7.45 3.01
CA TYR A 67 -7.82 8.77 3.44
C TYR A 67 -8.97 9.77 3.61
N LYS A 68 -9.94 9.77 2.70
CA LYS A 68 -11.09 10.69 2.76
C LYS A 68 -11.93 10.52 4.03
N ALA A 69 -12.15 9.27 4.48
CA ALA A 69 -12.88 9.01 5.72
C ALA A 69 -12.03 9.40 6.94
N PHE A 70 -10.74 9.07 6.90
CA PHE A 70 -9.79 9.39 7.95
C PHE A 70 -9.57 10.90 8.14
N SER A 71 -9.52 11.69 7.07
CA SER A 71 -9.13 13.10 7.11
C SER A 71 -10.04 13.95 8.01
N ALA A 72 -11.32 13.56 8.16
CA ALA A 72 -12.27 14.18 9.07
C ALA A 72 -11.86 14.05 10.56
N ARG A 73 -11.07 13.03 10.92
CA ARG A 73 -10.60 12.76 12.30
C ARG A 73 -9.11 13.02 12.49
N LYS A 74 -8.40 13.45 11.45
CA LYS A 74 -6.94 13.63 11.47
C LYS A 74 -6.49 14.56 12.60
N ALA A 75 -7.16 15.71 12.77
CA ALA A 75 -6.79 16.69 13.78
C ALA A 75 -6.92 16.14 15.20
N ASP A 76 -7.91 15.26 15.46
CA ASP A 76 -8.07 14.61 16.76
C ASP A 76 -6.92 13.64 17.03
N PHE A 77 -6.54 12.82 16.05
CA PHE A 77 -5.43 11.89 16.22
C PHE A 77 -4.08 12.60 16.36
N ASP A 78 -3.84 13.66 15.59
CA ASP A 78 -2.62 14.46 15.69
C ASP A 78 -2.49 15.13 17.07
N ARG A 79 -3.61 15.49 17.70
CA ARG A 79 -3.65 16.05 19.06
C ARG A 79 -3.47 14.98 20.13
N ASP A 80 -4.16 13.85 20.00
CA ASP A 80 -4.29 12.87 21.09
C ASP A 80 -3.12 11.86 21.14
N ILE A 81 -2.46 11.59 20.00
CA ILE A 81 -1.27 10.74 19.96
C ILE A 81 -0.03 11.61 20.24
N PRO A 82 0.81 11.29 21.22
CA PRO A 82 1.92 12.15 21.67
C PRO A 82 3.14 12.13 20.73
N PHE A 83 2.95 12.31 19.42
CA PHE A 83 4.00 12.24 18.39
C PHE A 83 5.19 13.18 18.64
N ILE A 84 4.94 14.39 19.13
CA ILE A 84 5.95 15.45 19.30
C ILE A 84 6.74 15.27 20.62
N SER A 85 6.59 14.14 21.31
CA SER A 85 7.36 13.87 22.52
C SER A 85 8.85 13.66 22.20
N ILE A 86 9.73 14.33 22.95
CA ILE A 86 11.19 14.12 22.86
C ILE A 86 11.57 12.64 23.05
N GLU A 87 10.72 11.89 23.76
CA GLU A 87 10.82 10.45 23.99
C GLU A 87 10.80 9.62 22.70
N PHE A 88 10.31 10.18 21.60
CA PHE A 88 10.26 9.53 20.29
C PHE A 88 11.35 10.04 19.34
N GLY A 89 12.35 10.77 19.84
CA GLY A 89 13.51 11.16 19.04
C GLY A 89 13.21 12.18 17.94
N ASN A 90 12.07 12.86 18.00
CA ASN A 90 11.61 13.83 16.99
C ASN A 90 11.30 13.25 15.60
N GLU A 91 11.08 11.94 15.51
CA GLU A 91 10.84 11.19 14.25
C GLU A 91 9.47 11.48 13.60
N PHE A 92 8.60 12.26 14.28
CA PHE A 92 7.19 12.50 13.91
C PHE A 92 6.80 13.98 13.97
N ARG A 93 7.76 14.89 13.76
CA ARG A 93 7.53 16.34 13.85
C ARG A 93 6.70 16.88 12.68
N THR A 94 6.94 16.38 11.47
CA THR A 94 6.23 16.89 10.28
C THR A 94 4.86 16.24 10.15
N GLU A 95 3.95 16.94 9.49
CA GLU A 95 2.64 16.38 9.15
C GLU A 95 2.76 15.12 8.28
N GLU A 96 3.68 15.12 7.33
CA GLU A 96 3.97 13.99 6.46
C GLU A 96 4.40 12.73 7.25
N GLN A 97 5.30 12.88 8.21
CA GLN A 97 5.75 11.76 9.06
C GLN A 97 4.59 11.15 9.87
N ARG A 98 3.66 11.99 10.36
CA ARG A 98 2.46 11.50 11.06
C ARG A 98 1.47 10.86 10.10
N ASN A 99 1.30 11.43 8.91
CA ASN A 99 0.47 10.84 7.85
C ASN A 99 0.94 9.44 7.48
N SER A 100 2.25 9.23 7.38
CA SER A 100 2.85 7.91 7.17
C SER A 100 2.44 6.91 8.26
N VAL A 101 2.42 7.30 9.54
CA VAL A 101 1.95 6.41 10.61
C VAL A 101 0.51 5.94 10.36
N TYR A 102 -0.39 6.84 9.95
CA TYR A 102 -1.78 6.48 9.64
C TYR A 102 -1.90 5.65 8.36
N ALA A 103 -1.10 5.97 7.33
CA ALA A 103 -1.01 5.21 6.09
C ALA A 103 -0.48 3.78 6.31
N GLY A 104 0.35 3.56 7.34
CA GLY A 104 0.81 2.24 7.79
C GLY A 104 -0.32 1.33 8.29
N LEU A 105 -1.51 1.88 8.56
CA LEU A 105 -2.73 1.14 8.88
C LEU A 105 -3.77 1.19 7.75
N GLY A 106 -3.38 1.69 6.58
CA GLY A 106 -4.29 1.97 5.46
C GLY A 106 -5.37 2.97 5.86
N TYR A 107 -5.02 3.97 6.68
CA TYR A 107 -5.92 5.01 7.21
C TYR A 107 -7.16 4.46 7.95
N SER A 108 -7.06 3.26 8.52
CA SER A 108 -8.18 2.63 9.22
C SER A 108 -8.41 3.26 10.59
N ILE A 109 -9.47 4.07 10.71
CA ILE A 109 -9.83 4.80 11.95
C ILE A 109 -9.88 3.89 13.18
N GLU A 110 -10.49 2.70 13.06
CA GLU A 110 -10.57 1.73 14.15
C GLU A 110 -9.18 1.35 14.70
N TYR A 111 -8.24 1.02 13.81
CA TYR A 111 -6.91 0.57 14.23
C TYR A 111 -6.02 1.72 14.69
N ILE A 112 -6.22 2.94 14.16
CA ILE A 112 -5.55 4.14 14.65
C ILE A 112 -5.99 4.43 16.09
N GLU A 113 -7.28 4.23 16.42
CA GLU A 113 -7.79 4.36 17.78
C GLU A 113 -7.14 3.35 18.74
N ILE A 114 -6.94 2.09 18.31
CA ILE A 114 -6.22 1.09 19.12
C ILE A 114 -4.77 1.50 19.33
N VAL A 115 -4.06 1.96 18.29
CA VAL A 115 -2.69 2.45 18.43
C VAL A 115 -2.63 3.60 19.42
N LYS A 116 -3.53 4.58 19.32
CA LYS A 116 -3.64 5.69 20.28
C LYS A 116 -3.73 5.16 21.72
N GLN A 117 -4.64 4.22 21.98
CA GLN A 117 -4.82 3.62 23.31
C GLN A 117 -3.56 2.87 23.79
N ILE A 118 -2.90 2.10 22.92
CA ILE A 118 -1.63 1.43 23.25
C ILE A 118 -0.55 2.44 23.63
N ILE A 119 -0.38 3.52 22.85
CA ILE A 119 0.64 4.52 23.11
C ILE A 119 0.37 5.22 24.45
N ILE A 120 -0.88 5.61 24.73
CA ILE A 120 -1.28 6.19 26.01
C ILE A 120 -1.00 5.22 27.17
N ALA A 121 -1.38 3.94 27.03
CA ALA A 121 -1.18 2.92 28.05
C ALA A 121 0.31 2.70 28.35
N LEU A 122 1.16 2.56 27.33
CA LEU A 122 2.60 2.38 27.49
C LEU A 122 3.25 3.61 28.14
N LYS A 123 2.77 4.82 27.85
CA LYS A 123 3.33 6.07 28.42
C LYS A 123 2.94 6.29 29.88
N LYS A 124 1.83 5.72 30.34
CA LYS A 124 1.34 5.89 31.72
C LYS A 124 2.34 5.39 32.77
N ILE A 125 3.13 4.37 32.43
CA ILE A 125 4.19 3.83 33.29
C ILE A 125 5.54 4.25 32.73
N VAL A 126 6.26 5.10 33.45
CA VAL A 126 7.60 5.56 33.09
C VAL A 126 8.56 4.37 33.07
N SER A 127 8.95 3.94 31.87
CA SER A 127 9.86 2.82 31.64
C SER A 127 10.47 2.93 30.25
N ASP A 128 11.79 2.84 30.14
CA ASP A 128 12.47 2.86 28.85
C ASP A 128 12.00 1.72 27.95
N ALA A 129 11.75 0.54 28.51
CA ALA A 129 11.19 -0.57 27.75
C ALA A 129 9.81 -0.24 27.16
N ASN A 130 8.94 0.46 27.91
CA ASN A 130 7.63 0.88 27.38
C ASN A 130 7.79 1.92 26.28
N ARG A 131 8.70 2.88 26.47
CA ARG A 131 9.03 3.91 25.48
C ARG A 131 9.54 3.31 24.18
N GLU A 132 10.46 2.35 24.25
CA GLU A 132 10.99 1.67 23.06
C GLU A 132 9.93 0.86 22.31
N HIS A 133 8.99 0.21 23.01
CA HIS A 133 7.90 -0.49 22.33
C HIS A 133 6.92 0.49 21.66
N ALA A 134 6.60 1.61 22.32
CA ALA A 134 5.75 2.66 21.76
C ALA A 134 6.42 3.28 20.51
N ARG A 135 7.69 3.68 20.63
CA ARG A 135 8.48 4.21 19.51
C ARG A 135 8.60 3.21 18.37
N GLY A 136 8.94 1.96 18.68
CA GLY A 136 9.09 0.89 17.70
C GLY A 136 7.82 0.60 16.91
N LEU A 137 6.65 0.65 17.58
CA LEU A 137 5.36 0.50 16.90
C LEU A 137 5.11 1.65 15.91
N LEU A 138 5.29 2.91 16.36
CA LEU A 138 5.08 4.08 15.49
C LEU A 138 6.06 4.11 14.31
N LEU A 139 7.33 3.75 14.54
CA LEU A 139 8.34 3.65 13.48
C LEU A 139 8.01 2.53 12.48
N ALA A 140 7.56 1.37 12.95
CA ALA A 140 7.15 0.28 12.07
C ALA A 140 6.00 0.70 11.14
N LEU A 141 4.99 1.41 11.69
CA LEU A 141 3.88 1.95 10.89
C LEU A 141 4.37 2.96 9.85
N LYS A 142 5.10 3.98 10.30
CA LYS A 142 5.68 5.03 9.44
C LYS A 142 6.53 4.43 8.32
N ASN A 143 7.52 3.61 8.67
CA ASN A 143 8.46 3.08 7.68
C ASN A 143 7.76 2.12 6.70
N SER A 144 6.78 1.33 7.17
CA SER A 144 6.02 0.43 6.29
C SER A 144 5.21 1.18 5.22
N SER A 145 4.75 2.40 5.51
CA SER A 145 4.08 3.24 4.52
C SER A 145 5.07 4.02 3.67
N GLU A 146 6.14 4.55 4.25
CA GLU A 146 7.16 5.32 3.54
C GLU A 146 7.81 4.47 2.45
N TYR A 147 8.25 3.24 2.73
CA TYR A 147 8.83 2.38 1.68
C TYR A 147 7.87 2.12 0.52
N PHE A 148 6.57 2.08 0.79
CA PHE A 148 5.57 1.93 -0.25
C PHE A 148 5.32 3.24 -1.02
N HIS A 149 5.30 4.37 -0.30
CA HIS A 149 5.14 5.70 -0.89
C HIS A 149 6.35 6.10 -1.75
N ASP A 150 7.56 5.83 -1.27
CA ASP A 150 8.82 5.99 -2.00
C ASP A 150 8.71 5.34 -3.38
N VAL A 151 8.16 4.11 -3.46
CA VAL A 151 7.97 3.44 -4.76
C VAL A 151 7.01 4.21 -5.67
N ILE A 152 5.92 4.76 -5.15
CA ILE A 152 5.00 5.59 -5.94
C ILE A 152 5.74 6.82 -6.52
N GLU A 153 6.58 7.47 -5.71
CA GLU A 153 7.38 8.62 -6.14
C GLU A 153 8.45 8.22 -7.15
N ILE A 154 9.21 7.16 -6.88
CA ILE A 154 10.23 6.59 -7.78
C ILE A 154 9.59 6.27 -9.13
N MET A 155 8.48 5.54 -9.12
CA MET A 155 7.79 5.09 -10.33
C MET A 155 7.38 6.26 -11.23
N ASN A 156 6.95 7.38 -10.66
CA ASN A 156 6.55 8.56 -11.45
C ASN A 156 7.53 9.72 -11.39
N SER A 157 8.78 9.46 -11.02
CA SER A 157 9.83 10.47 -11.10
C SER A 157 10.02 10.91 -12.56
N GLU A 158 10.14 12.23 -12.77
CA GLU A 158 10.17 12.86 -14.11
C GLU A 158 8.94 12.51 -14.98
N ASP A 159 7.81 12.25 -14.33
CA ASP A 159 6.53 11.90 -14.96
C ASP A 159 6.60 10.65 -15.85
N MET A 160 7.48 9.70 -15.53
CA MET A 160 7.78 8.57 -16.42
C MET A 160 6.56 7.69 -16.75
N ILE A 161 5.67 7.46 -15.77
CA ILE A 161 4.51 6.57 -15.94
C ILE A 161 3.24 7.32 -16.31
N ARG A 162 3.07 8.57 -15.85
CA ARG A 162 1.88 9.37 -16.18
C ARG A 162 1.97 10.03 -17.55
N SER A 163 3.16 10.37 -18.05
CA SER A 163 3.36 10.96 -19.38
C SER A 163 3.19 9.95 -20.51
N ASP A 164 2.22 10.22 -21.40
CA ASP A 164 2.02 9.39 -22.59
C ASP A 164 3.22 9.44 -23.56
N VAL A 165 4.01 10.51 -23.53
CA VAL A 165 5.25 10.64 -24.31
C VAL A 165 6.32 9.68 -23.79
N ASN A 166 6.55 9.65 -22.48
CA ASN A 166 7.52 8.74 -21.86
C ASN A 166 7.10 7.27 -22.00
N LEU A 167 5.82 6.98 -21.81
CA LEU A 167 5.26 5.65 -22.08
C LEU A 167 5.48 5.23 -23.53
N SER A 168 5.26 6.14 -24.49
CA SER A 168 5.51 5.86 -25.91
C SER A 168 6.98 5.56 -26.20
N ARG A 169 7.92 6.22 -25.50
CA ARG A 169 9.35 5.91 -25.60
C ARG A 169 9.65 4.52 -25.04
N LEU A 170 9.11 4.18 -23.87
CA LEU A 170 9.24 2.83 -23.30
C LEU A 170 8.70 1.75 -24.24
N LYS A 171 7.52 1.97 -24.86
CA LYS A 171 6.92 1.04 -25.83
C LYS A 171 7.81 0.78 -27.06
N ARG A 172 8.59 1.78 -27.49
CA ARG A 172 9.53 1.64 -28.62
C ARG A 172 10.90 1.08 -28.22
N GLY A 173 11.24 1.10 -26.92
CA GLY A 173 12.52 0.63 -26.41
C GLY A 173 12.61 -0.89 -26.31
N ASN A 174 13.84 -1.42 -26.35
CA ASN A 174 14.12 -2.85 -26.13
C ASN A 174 14.30 -3.15 -24.63
N ASN A 175 13.22 -3.02 -23.86
CA ASN A 175 13.22 -3.06 -22.38
C ASN A 175 12.10 -3.96 -21.81
N MET A 176 11.61 -4.92 -22.61
CA MET A 176 10.50 -5.78 -22.22
C MET A 176 10.80 -6.64 -20.99
N GLU A 177 12.03 -7.14 -20.87
CA GLU A 177 12.44 -7.94 -19.70
C GLU A 177 12.42 -7.11 -18.42
N ASP A 178 13.06 -5.94 -18.44
CA ASP A 178 13.10 -5.02 -17.29
C ASP A 178 11.71 -4.55 -16.86
N VAL A 179 10.81 -4.27 -17.82
CA VAL A 179 9.44 -3.86 -17.53
C VAL A 179 8.62 -5.00 -16.91
N ASN A 180 8.78 -6.23 -17.40
CA ASN A 180 8.09 -7.39 -16.83
C ASN A 180 8.57 -7.70 -15.40
N GLU A 181 9.87 -7.60 -15.16
CA GLU A 181 10.43 -7.76 -13.81
C GLU A 181 9.92 -6.66 -12.88
N LEU A 182 9.90 -5.41 -13.34
CA LEU A 182 9.36 -4.29 -12.57
C LEU A 182 7.87 -4.50 -12.25
N ASN A 183 7.07 -4.97 -13.20
CA ASN A 183 5.67 -5.35 -12.95
C ASN A 183 5.53 -6.40 -11.84
N ALA A 184 6.37 -7.44 -11.88
CA ALA A 184 6.37 -8.47 -10.84
C ALA A 184 6.73 -7.89 -9.47
N MET A 185 7.74 -7.02 -9.40
CA MET A 185 8.13 -6.33 -8.17
C MET A 185 7.00 -5.44 -7.62
N LEU A 186 6.27 -4.71 -8.46
CA LEU A 186 5.15 -3.88 -8.02
C LEU A 186 3.99 -4.73 -7.44
N MET A 187 3.68 -5.85 -8.08
CA MET A 187 2.67 -6.79 -7.58
C MET A 187 3.11 -7.44 -6.25
N GLU A 188 4.39 -7.80 -6.12
CA GLU A 188 4.92 -8.34 -4.87
C GLU A 188 4.89 -7.30 -3.75
N LEU A 189 5.24 -6.05 -4.04
CA LEU A 189 5.18 -4.94 -3.08
C LEU A 189 3.74 -4.71 -2.58
N LEU A 190 2.76 -4.71 -3.49
CA LEU A 190 1.34 -4.65 -3.15
C LEU A 190 0.94 -5.76 -2.18
N TYR A 191 1.23 -7.00 -2.55
CA TYR A 191 0.94 -8.16 -1.72
C TYR A 191 1.63 -8.08 -0.35
N LYS A 192 2.90 -7.68 -0.32
CA LYS A 192 3.67 -7.54 0.92
C LYS A 192 3.08 -6.47 1.83
N ARG A 193 2.64 -5.34 1.28
CA ARG A 193 1.97 -4.27 2.03
C ARG A 193 0.69 -4.76 2.67
N GLU A 194 -0.17 -5.43 1.90
CA GLU A 194 -1.42 -6.00 2.43
C GLU A 194 -1.14 -7.00 3.56
N CYS A 195 -0.15 -7.87 3.38
CA CYS A 195 0.28 -8.81 4.42
C CYS A 195 0.73 -8.11 5.70
N VAL A 196 1.56 -7.06 5.58
CA VAL A 196 2.05 -6.28 6.73
C VAL A 196 0.90 -5.60 7.46
N ILE A 197 0.02 -4.91 6.74
CA ILE A 197 -1.14 -4.25 7.34
C ILE A 197 -2.05 -5.27 8.04
N SER A 198 -2.33 -6.41 7.40
CA SER A 198 -3.15 -7.47 7.96
C SER A 198 -2.55 -8.06 9.25
N ASP A 199 -1.26 -8.39 9.25
CA ASP A 199 -0.58 -8.91 10.44
C ASP A 199 -0.55 -7.89 11.59
N ILE A 200 -0.32 -6.61 11.29
CA ILE A 200 -0.35 -5.55 12.29
C ILE A 200 -1.74 -5.46 12.91
N LYS A 201 -2.79 -5.46 12.08
CA LYS A 201 -4.18 -5.42 12.55
C LYS A 201 -4.53 -6.61 13.45
N GLU A 202 -4.13 -7.82 13.06
CA GLU A 202 -4.30 -9.03 13.88
C GLU A 202 -3.62 -8.88 15.25
N ILE A 203 -2.39 -8.35 15.28
CA ILE A 203 -1.66 -8.11 16.52
C ILE A 203 -2.39 -7.06 17.37
N LEU A 204 -2.83 -5.94 16.78
CA LEU A 204 -3.58 -4.89 17.47
C LEU A 204 -4.90 -5.42 18.05
N ASP A 205 -5.65 -6.22 17.29
CA ASP A 205 -6.87 -6.86 17.79
C ASP A 205 -6.59 -7.75 19.01
N SER A 206 -5.50 -8.51 18.96
CA SER A 206 -5.08 -9.35 20.10
C SER A 206 -4.64 -8.54 21.33
N THR A 207 -4.41 -7.23 21.20
CA THR A 207 -4.09 -6.35 22.33
C THR A 207 -5.31 -5.72 22.99
N LYS A 208 -6.48 -5.66 22.31
CA LYS A 208 -7.69 -4.98 22.80
C LYS A 208 -8.09 -5.42 24.22
N LEU A 209 -8.00 -6.72 24.53
CA LEU A 209 -8.38 -7.24 25.84
C LEU A 209 -7.52 -6.72 27.02
N PHE A 210 -6.33 -6.19 26.73
CA PHE A 210 -5.42 -5.63 27.74
C PHE A 210 -5.57 -4.10 27.87
N LEU A 211 -6.37 -3.47 27.02
CA LEU A 211 -6.60 -2.01 27.03
C LEU A 211 -7.76 -1.59 27.95
N VAL A 212 -8.51 -2.55 28.50
CA VAL A 212 -9.68 -2.30 29.37
C VAL A 212 -9.30 -1.56 30.66
N ASP A 213 -8.15 -1.92 31.25
CA ASP A 213 -7.57 -1.19 32.38
C ASP A 213 -6.03 -1.13 32.25
N PRO A 214 -5.48 -0.01 31.77
CA PRO A 214 -4.04 0.15 31.58
C PRO A 214 -3.28 0.47 32.88
N SER A 215 -3.94 0.53 34.04
CA SER A 215 -3.26 0.60 35.35
C SER A 215 -2.71 -0.76 35.81
N ILE A 216 -3.20 -1.85 35.23
CA ILE A 216 -2.77 -3.22 35.56
C ILE A 216 -1.42 -3.50 34.89
N ILE A 217 -0.37 -3.67 35.70
CA ILE A 217 1.01 -3.90 35.21
C ILE A 217 1.10 -5.12 34.28
N HIS A 218 0.37 -6.20 34.58
CA HIS A 218 0.34 -7.40 33.74
C HIS A 218 -0.26 -7.13 32.35
N HIS A 219 -1.21 -6.20 32.22
CA HIS A 219 -1.74 -5.80 30.91
C HIS A 219 -0.67 -5.12 30.06
N ILE A 220 0.10 -4.20 30.65
CA ILE A 220 1.22 -3.55 29.96
C ILE A 220 2.29 -4.56 29.53
N ALA A 221 2.59 -5.56 30.38
CA ALA A 221 3.50 -6.65 30.01
C ALA A 221 2.98 -7.46 28.81
N ASN A 222 1.68 -7.78 28.79
CA ASN A 222 1.05 -8.50 27.69
C ASN A 222 1.00 -7.70 26.39
N ILE A 223 0.69 -6.41 26.45
CA ILE A 223 0.76 -5.51 25.29
C ILE A 223 2.17 -5.54 24.69
N LYS A 224 3.21 -5.33 25.51
CA LYS A 224 4.60 -5.41 25.03
C LYS A 224 4.93 -6.75 24.41
N PHE A 225 4.52 -7.85 25.05
CA PHE A 225 4.74 -9.20 24.54
C PHE A 225 4.15 -9.37 23.13
N LYS A 226 2.90 -8.92 22.90
CA LYS A 226 2.27 -8.96 21.58
C LYS A 226 3.02 -8.08 20.56
N LEU A 227 3.42 -6.87 20.97
CA LEU A 227 4.14 -5.93 20.10
C LEU A 227 5.53 -6.42 19.67
N LYS A 228 6.14 -7.41 20.35
CA LYS A 228 7.44 -7.99 19.93
C LYS A 228 7.44 -8.47 18.48
N ALA A 229 6.29 -8.97 17.98
CA ALA A 229 6.16 -9.39 16.59
C ALA A 229 6.37 -8.24 15.58
N ILE A 230 6.14 -6.99 16.00
CA ILE A 230 6.30 -5.76 15.23
C ILE A 230 7.66 -5.11 15.49
N VAL A 231 8.08 -5.01 16.76
CA VAL A 231 9.20 -4.15 17.16
C VAL A 231 10.53 -4.87 17.30
N SER A 232 10.54 -6.20 17.50
CA SER A 232 11.78 -6.95 17.69
C SER A 232 12.37 -7.37 16.34
N LEU A 233 13.70 -7.39 16.21
CA LEU A 233 14.41 -7.81 14.99
C LEU A 233 13.98 -9.21 14.48
N ASN A 234 13.62 -10.10 15.40
CA ASN A 234 13.15 -11.45 15.08
C ASN A 234 11.63 -11.55 14.86
N GLY A 235 10.89 -10.46 15.03
CA GLY A 235 9.44 -10.41 14.88
C GLY A 235 8.99 -10.64 13.45
N LYS A 236 7.87 -11.36 13.27
CA LYS A 236 7.34 -11.71 11.93
C LYS A 236 7.07 -10.47 11.07
N VAL A 237 6.52 -9.41 11.66
CA VAL A 237 6.18 -8.17 10.96
C VAL A 237 7.43 -7.33 10.73
N TYR A 238 8.32 -7.25 11.73
CA TYR A 238 9.59 -6.54 11.59
C TYR A 238 10.35 -7.01 10.34
N LYS A 239 10.50 -8.33 10.18
CA LYS A 239 11.21 -8.92 9.03
C LYS A 239 10.55 -8.54 7.70
N LYS A 240 9.21 -8.62 7.62
CA LYS A 240 8.45 -8.24 6.42
C LYS A 240 8.64 -6.76 6.05
N ILE A 241 8.92 -5.89 7.01
CA ILE A 241 9.15 -4.46 6.74
C ILE A 241 10.62 -4.22 6.33
N TYR A 242 11.60 -4.82 7.04
CA TYR A 242 12.99 -4.35 6.97
C TYR A 242 14.03 -5.37 6.46
N THR A 243 13.75 -6.66 6.49
CA THR A 243 14.80 -7.70 6.38
C THR A 243 14.65 -8.55 5.14
N GLY A 244 15.71 -8.61 4.33
CA GLY A 244 15.75 -9.40 3.10
C GLY A 244 15.21 -8.65 1.89
N GLU A 245 15.50 -9.18 0.71
CA GLU A 245 15.11 -8.58 -0.58
C GLU A 245 13.58 -8.59 -0.77
N GLU A 246 12.88 -9.58 -0.19
CA GLU A 246 11.41 -9.69 -0.23
C GLU A 246 10.68 -8.81 0.81
N SER A 247 11.40 -8.02 1.60
CA SER A 247 10.78 -7.08 2.56
C SER A 247 10.28 -5.83 1.86
N LEU A 248 9.42 -5.03 2.51
CA LEU A 248 9.00 -3.74 1.94
C LEU A 248 10.18 -2.84 1.60
N LYS A 249 11.16 -2.75 2.50
CA LYS A 249 12.41 -2.01 2.24
C LYS A 249 13.19 -2.62 1.08
N GLY A 250 13.41 -3.94 1.09
CA GLY A 250 14.17 -4.63 0.06
C GLY A 250 13.56 -4.49 -1.34
N LEU A 251 12.23 -4.63 -1.44
CA LEU A 251 11.50 -4.43 -2.69
C LEU A 251 11.60 -2.98 -3.16
N ARG A 252 11.47 -2.01 -2.25
CA ARG A 252 11.67 -0.60 -2.59
C ARG A 252 13.06 -0.35 -3.18
N ASP A 253 14.11 -0.83 -2.52
CA ASP A 253 15.50 -0.65 -2.96
C ASP A 253 15.75 -1.34 -4.32
N ALA A 254 15.16 -2.53 -4.54
CA ALA A 254 15.24 -3.24 -5.81
C ALA A 254 14.52 -2.51 -6.95
N ILE A 255 13.32 -2.00 -6.68
CA ILE A 255 12.53 -1.20 -7.64
C ILE A 255 13.27 0.08 -8.01
N GLU A 256 13.83 0.79 -7.04
CA GLU A 256 14.64 2.00 -7.26
C GLU A 256 15.78 1.72 -8.22
N LYS A 257 16.55 0.66 -7.95
CA LYS A 257 17.66 0.24 -8.82
C LYS A 257 17.20 -0.11 -10.22
N LYS A 258 16.11 -0.86 -10.35
CA LYS A 258 15.55 -1.25 -11.67
C LYS A 258 15.07 -0.03 -12.45
N MET A 259 14.43 0.91 -11.77
CA MET A 259 13.95 2.15 -12.36
C MET A 259 15.07 3.06 -12.85
N LEU A 260 16.18 3.16 -12.12
CA LEU A 260 17.37 3.88 -12.57
C LEU A 260 17.95 3.28 -13.87
N LEU A 261 18.02 1.95 -13.95
CA LEU A 261 18.47 1.25 -15.17
C LEU A 261 17.52 1.51 -16.34
N LEU A 262 16.21 1.40 -16.11
CA LEU A 262 15.20 1.62 -17.14
C LEU A 262 15.26 3.05 -17.70
N LYS A 263 15.46 4.05 -16.85
CA LYS A 263 15.62 5.45 -17.27
C LYS A 263 16.84 5.67 -18.18
N GLN A 264 17.96 5.00 -17.90
CA GLN A 264 19.17 5.12 -18.72
C GLN A 264 18.92 4.63 -20.16
N THR A 265 18.03 3.65 -20.35
CA THR A 265 17.64 3.17 -21.70
C THR A 265 16.78 4.15 -22.49
N LEU A 266 16.24 5.20 -21.84
CA LEU A 266 15.38 6.21 -22.46
C LEU A 266 16.11 7.47 -22.90
N VAL A 267 17.39 7.62 -22.52
CA VAL A 267 18.23 8.74 -22.96
C VAL A 267 18.75 8.44 -24.38
N PRO A 268 18.65 9.39 -25.33
CA PRO A 268 19.08 9.21 -26.73
C PRO A 268 20.55 8.80 -26.90
#